data_AF-A0A1E3M112-F1
#
_entry.id   AF-A0A1E3M112-F1
#
_cell.length_a   1.000
_cell.length_b   1.000
_cell.length_c   1.000
_cell.angle_alpha   90.00
_cell.angle_beta   90.00
_cell.angle_gamma   90.00
#
_symmetry.space_group_name_H-M   'P 1'
#
loop_
_entity.id
_entity.type
_entity.pdbx_description
1 polymer ?
#
loop_
_entity_poly.entity_id
_entity_poly.type
_entity_poly.pdbx_seq_one_letter_code
_entity_poly.pdbx_strand_id
1 'polypeptide(L)'
;MTAAGHRRDRRAADRTALLVEAPDVGAGCWPAVDAEAGSVLLVRRVAPDAGRRDAIWDAHLDPRSAREVFDWMTRRPDQWSLWARLAFLFGDQAVSAIVVEGARRDADEAAVQEETARLEAEERRRLHERIELFILDSKNQRPGLSLESGDEDKPFFVMRFSEKWERERVLDWMRWQRPRFAEFRTLVAAEGAVALERVVIAGMRQTEADVKRRGLASGGRRPLRFWRGE
;
A
#
# COMPACT_ATOMS: atom_id res chain seq x y z
N MET A 1 32.73 -58.20 -12.76
CA MET A 1 31.61 -57.64 -11.99
C MET A 1 31.15 -56.36 -12.66
N THR A 2 30.09 -56.45 -13.44
CA THR A 2 29.51 -55.39 -14.26
C THR A 2 28.51 -54.57 -13.44
N ALA A 3 28.81 -53.29 -13.22
CA ALA A 3 27.89 -52.36 -12.58
C ALA A 3 26.81 -51.93 -13.59
N ALA A 4 25.63 -52.54 -13.48
CA ALA A 4 24.45 -52.15 -14.25
C ALA A 4 23.92 -50.81 -13.70
N GLY A 5 24.24 -49.71 -14.39
CA GLY A 5 23.63 -48.41 -14.13
C GLY A 5 22.14 -48.48 -14.41
N HIS A 6 21.32 -48.30 -13.36
CA HIS A 6 19.87 -48.14 -13.46
C HIS A 6 19.53 -46.85 -14.22
N ARG A 7 19.46 -46.92 -15.55
CA ARG A 7 18.68 -45.97 -16.35
C ARG A 7 17.21 -46.24 -16.06
N ARG A 8 16.61 -45.45 -15.17
CA ARG A 8 15.14 -45.35 -15.12
C ARG A 8 14.69 -44.75 -16.45
N ASP A 9 13.86 -45.50 -17.17
CA ASP A 9 13.10 -45.01 -18.32
C ASP A 9 12.28 -43.79 -17.88
N ARG A 10 12.80 -42.59 -18.15
CA ARG A 10 12.03 -41.35 -18.13
C ARG A 10 11.01 -41.47 -19.25
N ARG A 11 9.79 -41.90 -18.91
CA ARG A 11 8.65 -41.89 -19.84
C ARG A 11 8.57 -40.50 -20.45
N ALA A 12 8.63 -40.44 -21.77
CA ALA A 12 8.27 -39.26 -22.52
C ALA A 12 6.86 -38.86 -22.06
N ALA A 13 6.72 -37.68 -21.46
CA ALA A 13 5.42 -37.14 -21.14
C ALA A 13 4.72 -36.82 -22.46
N ASP A 14 3.94 -37.76 -22.97
CA ASP A 14 3.02 -37.59 -24.11
C ASP A 14 1.79 -36.76 -23.66
N ARG A 15 2.07 -35.59 -23.07
CA ARG A 15 1.08 -34.64 -22.48
C ARG A 15 1.20 -33.25 -23.11
N THR A 16 1.63 -33.20 -24.37
CA THR A 16 2.03 -31.97 -25.06
C THR A 16 0.86 -31.01 -25.32
N ALA A 17 -0.39 -31.43 -25.12
CA ALA A 17 -1.58 -30.66 -25.50
C ALA A 17 -2.17 -29.75 -24.39
N LEU A 18 -1.80 -29.91 -23.11
CA LEU A 18 -2.40 -29.17 -21.98
C LEU A 18 -1.41 -28.32 -21.17
N LEU A 19 -0.14 -28.31 -21.55
CA LEU A 19 0.90 -27.57 -20.84
C LEU A 19 0.91 -26.10 -21.25
N VAL A 20 0.78 -25.21 -20.26
CA VAL A 20 1.11 -23.80 -20.42
C VAL A 20 2.61 -23.65 -20.18
N GLU A 21 3.34 -23.16 -21.17
CA GLU A 21 4.79 -23.01 -21.11
C GLU A 21 5.20 -21.55 -21.03
N ALA A 22 6.24 -21.28 -20.26
CA ALA A 22 6.93 -20.00 -20.32
C ALA A 22 7.66 -19.85 -21.67
N PRO A 23 7.79 -18.62 -22.20
CA PRO A 23 8.58 -18.40 -23.39
C PRO A 23 10.04 -18.83 -23.13
N ASP A 24 10.59 -19.64 -24.02
CA ASP A 24 12.00 -20.02 -23.97
C ASP A 24 12.87 -18.79 -24.22
N VAL A 25 13.60 -18.37 -23.20
CA VAL A 25 14.50 -17.19 -23.23
C VAL A 25 15.93 -17.55 -23.63
N GLY A 26 16.17 -18.75 -24.18
CA GLY A 26 17.49 -19.21 -24.62
C GLY A 26 18.33 -19.87 -23.52
N ALA A 27 17.71 -20.20 -22.38
CA ALA A 27 18.36 -20.86 -21.24
C ALA A 27 18.48 -22.40 -21.40
N GLY A 28 17.93 -22.96 -22.50
CA GLY A 28 17.90 -24.40 -22.76
C GLY A 28 16.93 -25.20 -21.87
N CYS A 29 16.31 -24.54 -20.88
CA CYS A 29 15.24 -25.04 -20.04
C CYS A 29 14.28 -23.90 -19.67
N TRP A 30 13.02 -24.23 -19.42
CA TRP A 30 11.98 -23.28 -19.06
C TRP A 30 10.87 -23.96 -18.24
N PRO A 31 10.11 -23.22 -17.41
CA PRO A 31 9.01 -23.80 -16.66
C PRO A 31 7.79 -24.05 -17.55
N ALA A 32 7.00 -25.05 -17.16
CA ALA A 32 5.70 -25.37 -17.72
C ALA A 32 4.73 -25.79 -16.60
N VAL A 33 3.43 -25.66 -16.83
CA VAL A 33 2.39 -26.06 -15.88
C VAL A 33 1.25 -26.79 -16.57
N ASP A 34 0.84 -27.89 -15.95
CA ASP A 34 -0.45 -28.55 -16.17
C ASP A 34 -1.34 -28.17 -15.00
N ALA A 35 -2.11 -27.09 -15.15
CA ALA A 35 -2.91 -26.56 -14.04
C ALA A 35 -4.04 -27.53 -13.64
N GLU A 36 -4.62 -28.26 -14.59
CA GLU A 36 -5.69 -29.22 -14.31
C GLU A 36 -5.17 -30.43 -13.54
N ALA A 37 -3.98 -30.93 -13.91
CA ALA A 37 -3.32 -32.01 -13.17
C ALA A 37 -2.52 -31.52 -11.95
N GLY A 38 -2.54 -30.22 -11.65
CA GLY A 38 -1.78 -29.61 -10.56
C GLY A 38 -0.27 -29.88 -10.64
N SER A 39 0.29 -29.95 -11.84
CA SER A 39 1.70 -30.32 -12.04
C SER A 39 2.51 -29.14 -12.56
N VAL A 40 3.66 -28.87 -11.94
CA VAL A 40 4.63 -27.87 -12.42
C VAL A 40 5.89 -28.59 -12.84
N LEU A 41 6.47 -28.15 -13.95
CA LEU A 41 7.59 -28.80 -14.61
C LEU A 41 8.68 -27.77 -14.89
N LEU A 42 9.94 -28.21 -14.80
CA LEU A 42 11.05 -27.56 -15.49
C LEU A 42 11.44 -28.44 -16.67
N VAL A 43 11.20 -27.97 -17.89
CA VAL A 43 11.40 -28.76 -19.11
C VAL A 43 12.64 -28.31 -19.85
N ARG A 44 13.21 -29.22 -20.66
CA ARG A 44 14.24 -28.92 -21.67
C ARG A 44 13.86 -29.47 -23.02
N ARG A 45 14.36 -28.84 -24.08
CA ARG A 45 14.26 -29.40 -25.44
C ARG A 45 15.19 -30.61 -25.58
N VAL A 46 14.70 -31.67 -26.23
CA VAL A 46 15.52 -32.82 -26.63
C VAL A 46 15.85 -32.68 -28.11
N ALA A 47 17.12 -32.45 -28.45
CA ALA A 47 17.58 -32.51 -29.84
C ALA A 47 17.89 -33.97 -30.23
N PRO A 48 17.62 -34.41 -31.48
CA PRO A 48 17.19 -33.64 -32.65
C PRO A 48 15.66 -33.54 -32.87
N ASP A 49 14.84 -34.14 -32.02
CA ASP A 49 13.39 -34.17 -32.21
C ASP A 49 12.74 -32.81 -31.91
N ALA A 50 12.46 -32.04 -32.96
CA ALA A 50 11.76 -30.76 -32.90
C ALA A 50 10.32 -30.96 -32.38
N GLY A 51 10.15 -30.92 -31.06
CA GLY A 51 8.86 -31.06 -30.37
C GLY A 51 8.92 -31.93 -29.13
N ARG A 52 9.96 -32.78 -28.98
CA ARG A 52 10.12 -33.59 -27.76
C ARG A 52 10.73 -32.76 -26.64
N ARG A 53 10.10 -32.83 -25.47
CA ARG A 53 10.52 -32.16 -24.24
C ARG A 53 10.75 -33.22 -23.17
N ASP A 54 11.82 -33.06 -22.40
CA ASP A 54 12.06 -33.84 -21.19
C ASP A 54 11.77 -32.98 -19.96
N ALA A 55 11.03 -33.51 -19.00
CA ALA A 55 10.99 -32.94 -17.65
C ALA A 55 12.34 -33.19 -16.97
N ILE A 56 13.02 -32.10 -16.60
CA ILE A 56 14.22 -32.13 -15.76
C ILE A 56 13.83 -32.27 -14.29
N TRP A 57 12.70 -31.67 -13.93
CA TRP A 57 12.10 -31.68 -12.61
C TRP A 57 10.58 -31.55 -12.76
N ASP A 58 9.85 -32.18 -11.85
CA ASP A 58 8.40 -32.06 -11.72
C ASP A 58 7.98 -32.01 -10.25
N ALA A 59 6.90 -31.28 -10.00
CA ALA A 59 6.21 -31.27 -8.72
C ALA A 59 4.70 -31.38 -8.93
N HIS A 60 4.06 -32.20 -8.11
CA HIS A 60 2.61 -32.36 -8.05
C HIS A 60 2.06 -31.65 -6.82
N LEU A 61 1.17 -30.69 -7.05
CA LEU A 61 0.55 -29.81 -6.09
C LEU A 61 -0.96 -29.74 -6.38
N ASP A 62 -1.72 -29.00 -5.57
CA ASP A 62 -3.07 -28.62 -6.00
C ASP A 62 -3.01 -27.64 -7.20
N PRO A 63 -4.05 -27.60 -8.05
CA PRO A 63 -4.11 -26.73 -9.23
C PRO A 63 -3.73 -25.26 -9.00
N ARG A 64 -4.12 -24.70 -7.84
CA ARG A 64 -3.85 -23.30 -7.51
C ARG A 64 -2.37 -23.11 -7.17
N SER A 65 -1.84 -23.91 -6.25
CA SER A 65 -0.42 -23.87 -5.89
C SER A 65 0.50 -24.13 -7.09
N ALA A 66 0.11 -25.03 -7.99
CA ALA A 66 0.87 -25.29 -9.22
C ALA A 66 0.97 -24.03 -10.09
N ARG A 67 -0.13 -23.29 -10.24
CA ARG A 67 -0.14 -22.02 -10.99
C ARG A 67 0.68 -20.93 -10.31
N GLU A 68 0.57 -20.79 -8.99
CA GLU A 68 1.33 -19.81 -8.21
C GLU A 68 2.85 -20.10 -8.28
N VAL A 69 3.26 -21.36 -8.17
CA VAL A 69 4.67 -21.77 -8.33
C VAL A 69 5.15 -21.51 -9.76
N PHE A 70 4.35 -21.83 -10.77
CA PHE A 70 4.68 -21.52 -12.16
C PHE A 70 4.87 -20.01 -12.38
N ASP A 71 3.95 -19.17 -11.91
CA ASP A 71 4.04 -17.71 -12.01
C ASP A 71 5.24 -17.15 -11.20
N TRP A 72 5.61 -17.80 -10.11
CA TRP A 72 6.81 -17.46 -9.36
C TRP A 72 8.09 -17.82 -10.12
N MET A 73 8.11 -18.96 -10.81
CA MET A 73 9.21 -19.39 -11.66
C MET A 73 9.38 -18.50 -12.90
N THR A 74 8.28 -18.10 -13.54
CA THR A 74 8.32 -17.27 -14.77
C THR A 74 8.89 -15.88 -14.52
N ARG A 75 8.72 -15.34 -13.31
CA ARG A 75 9.32 -14.07 -12.88
C ARG A 75 10.84 -14.14 -12.65
N ARG A 76 11.44 -15.32 -12.72
CA ARG A 76 12.88 -15.57 -12.42
C ARG A 76 13.60 -16.33 -13.54
N PRO A 77 13.60 -15.81 -14.79
CA PRO A 77 14.21 -16.48 -15.93
C PRO A 77 15.72 -16.74 -15.78
N ASP A 78 16.40 -15.89 -15.02
CA ASP A 78 17.83 -16.00 -14.70
C ASP A 78 18.17 -17.24 -13.86
N GLN A 79 17.20 -17.81 -13.14
CA GLN A 79 17.42 -18.94 -12.24
C GLN A 79 17.12 -20.31 -12.86
N TRP A 80 16.47 -20.38 -14.03
CA TRP A 80 16.04 -21.64 -14.63
C TRP A 80 17.21 -22.60 -14.87
N SER A 81 18.32 -22.08 -15.40
CA SER A 81 19.56 -22.86 -15.62
C SER A 81 20.18 -23.37 -14.31
N LEU A 82 20.09 -22.58 -13.24
CA LEU A 82 20.58 -23.00 -11.93
C LEU A 82 19.74 -24.17 -11.40
N TRP A 83 18.41 -24.04 -11.44
CA TRP A 83 17.51 -25.11 -10.98
C TRP A 83 17.70 -26.40 -11.79
N ALA A 84 17.87 -26.31 -13.11
CA ALA A 84 18.16 -27.47 -13.94
C ALA A 84 19.47 -28.18 -13.55
N ARG A 85 20.52 -27.41 -13.24
CA ARG A 85 21.79 -27.98 -12.74
C ARG A 85 21.63 -28.62 -11.37
N LEU A 86 20.86 -28.00 -10.47
CA LEU A 86 20.60 -28.54 -9.15
C LEU A 86 19.81 -29.84 -9.22
N ALA A 87 18.77 -29.93 -10.06
CA ALA A 87 18.05 -31.19 -10.31
C ALA A 87 19.01 -32.28 -10.82
N PHE A 88 19.93 -31.94 -11.72
CA PHE A 88 20.90 -32.91 -12.24
C PHE A 88 21.91 -33.38 -11.18
N LEU A 89 22.44 -32.47 -10.36
CA LEU A 89 23.50 -32.77 -9.39
C LEU A 89 22.97 -33.38 -8.08
N PHE A 90 21.82 -32.92 -7.61
CA PHE A 90 21.29 -33.21 -6.28
C PHE A 90 19.90 -33.89 -6.32
N GLY A 91 19.33 -34.07 -7.50
CA GLY A 91 18.01 -34.66 -7.68
C GLY A 91 16.86 -33.70 -7.41
N ASP A 92 15.64 -34.20 -7.61
CA ASP A 92 14.42 -33.40 -7.66
C ASP A 92 14.09 -32.70 -6.34
N GLN A 93 14.41 -33.34 -5.21
CA GLN A 93 14.13 -32.83 -3.87
C GLN A 93 14.84 -31.50 -3.58
N ALA A 94 16.06 -31.32 -4.11
CA ALA A 94 16.80 -30.08 -3.94
C ALA A 94 16.12 -28.90 -4.65
N VAL A 95 15.55 -29.15 -5.83
CA VAL A 95 14.81 -28.13 -6.58
C VAL A 95 13.45 -27.86 -5.94
N SER A 96 12.73 -28.89 -5.51
CA SER A 96 11.45 -28.72 -4.81
C SER A 96 11.60 -27.86 -3.55
N ALA A 97 12.64 -28.09 -2.75
CA ALA A 97 12.91 -27.32 -1.54
C ALA A 97 13.24 -25.84 -1.81
N ILE A 98 13.70 -25.49 -3.02
CA ILE A 98 13.99 -24.10 -3.39
C ILE A 98 12.77 -23.46 -4.05
N VAL A 99 12.19 -24.14 -5.04
CA VAL A 99 11.15 -23.59 -5.91
C VAL A 99 9.80 -23.59 -5.21
N VAL A 100 9.38 -24.70 -4.62
CA VAL A 100 8.06 -24.79 -3.97
C VAL A 100 8.05 -23.99 -2.68
N GLU A 101 9.05 -24.18 -1.82
CA GLU A 101 9.12 -23.44 -0.55
C GLU A 101 9.47 -21.96 -0.74
N GLY A 102 10.26 -21.62 -1.76
CA GLY A 102 10.53 -20.23 -2.13
C GLY A 102 9.26 -19.53 -2.62
N ALA A 103 8.47 -20.17 -3.48
CA ALA A 103 7.19 -19.64 -3.92
C ALA A 103 6.20 -19.44 -2.76
N ARG A 104 6.13 -20.40 -1.82
CA ARG A 104 5.31 -20.30 -0.61
C ARG A 104 5.73 -19.15 0.28
N ARG A 105 7.04 -19.05 0.60
CA ARG A 105 7.57 -17.96 1.43
C ARG A 105 7.26 -16.59 0.83
N ASP A 106 7.51 -16.41 -0.47
CA ASP A 106 7.22 -15.14 -1.13
C ASP A 106 5.71 -14.81 -1.15
N ALA A 107 4.86 -15.82 -1.30
CA ALA A 107 3.40 -15.64 -1.24
C ALA A 107 2.95 -15.22 0.16
N ASP A 108 3.48 -15.86 1.21
CA ASP A 108 3.22 -15.52 2.60
C ASP A 108 3.72 -14.09 2.92
N GLU A 109 4.92 -13.74 2.47
CA GLU A 109 5.48 -12.40 2.63
C GLU A 109 4.64 -11.34 1.91
N ALA A 110 4.19 -11.63 0.68
CA ALA A 110 3.30 -10.75 -0.07
C ALA A 110 1.94 -10.56 0.63
N ALA A 111 1.36 -11.63 1.19
CA ALA A 111 0.11 -11.55 1.93
C ALA A 111 0.25 -10.70 3.20
N VAL A 112 1.36 -10.84 3.92
CA VAL A 112 1.67 -10.00 5.09
C VAL A 112 1.85 -8.54 4.67
N GLN A 113 2.56 -8.28 3.57
CA GLN A 113 2.73 -6.92 3.05
C GLN A 113 1.41 -6.28 2.61
N GLU A 114 0.52 -7.04 1.98
CA GLU A 114 -0.81 -6.54 1.59
C GLU A 114 -1.66 -6.20 2.82
N GLU A 115 -1.70 -7.07 3.81
CA GLU A 115 -2.47 -6.82 5.04
C GLU A 115 -1.89 -5.65 5.85
N THR A 116 -0.56 -5.56 5.98
CA THR A 116 0.08 -4.42 6.64
C THR A 116 -0.19 -3.11 5.89
N ALA A 117 -0.09 -3.09 4.57
CA ALA A 117 -0.43 -1.92 3.75
C ALA A 117 -1.90 -1.52 3.91
N ARG A 118 -2.80 -2.49 4.02
CA ARG A 118 -4.23 -2.26 4.28
C ARG A 118 -4.45 -1.62 5.65
N LEU A 119 -3.85 -2.16 6.70
CA LEU A 119 -3.94 -1.62 8.05
C LEU A 119 -3.36 -0.20 8.14
N GLU A 120 -2.23 0.04 7.49
CA GLU A 120 -1.62 1.38 7.41
C GLU A 120 -2.48 2.37 6.61
N ALA A 121 -3.16 1.93 5.55
CA ALA A 121 -4.09 2.77 4.80
C ALA A 121 -5.33 3.13 5.64
N GLU A 122 -5.84 2.19 6.41
CA GLU A 122 -6.96 2.43 7.33
C GLU A 122 -6.58 3.39 8.46
N GLU A 123 -5.42 3.20 9.08
CA GLU A 123 -4.96 4.11 10.14
C GLU A 123 -4.69 5.51 9.58
N ARG A 124 -4.08 5.64 8.40
CA ARG A 124 -3.92 6.93 7.72
C ARG A 124 -5.27 7.61 7.47
N ARG A 125 -6.28 6.88 6.98
CA ARG A 125 -7.64 7.42 6.79
C ARG A 125 -8.22 7.95 8.11
N ARG A 126 -8.08 7.19 9.19
CA ARG A 126 -8.55 7.59 10.53
C ARG A 126 -7.83 8.85 11.04
N LEU A 127 -6.52 8.92 10.86
CA LEU A 127 -5.72 10.09 11.25
C LEU A 127 -6.05 11.31 10.39
N HIS A 128 -6.34 11.11 9.10
CA HIS A 128 -6.75 12.17 8.17
C HIS A 128 -8.02 12.88 8.58
N GLU A 129 -9.01 12.10 9.05
CA GLU A 129 -10.28 12.60 9.58
C GLU A 129 -10.11 13.35 10.90
N ARG A 130 -9.05 13.04 11.66
CA ARG A 130 -8.74 13.74 12.91
C ARG A 130 -8.03 15.06 12.62
N ILE A 131 -8.82 16.13 12.53
CA ILE A 131 -8.33 17.49 12.38
C ILE A 131 -8.28 18.20 13.74
N GLU A 132 -7.12 18.79 14.05
CA GLU A 132 -6.87 19.51 15.30
C GLU A 132 -6.45 20.96 15.04
N LEU A 133 -6.73 21.83 16.02
CA LEU A 133 -6.42 23.26 16.00
C LEU A 133 -5.24 23.54 16.93
N PHE A 134 -4.16 24.07 16.38
CA PHE A 134 -2.93 24.39 17.11
C PHE A 134 -2.67 25.89 17.17
N ILE A 135 -1.99 26.31 18.24
CA ILE A 135 -1.51 27.68 18.41
C ILE A 135 -0.05 27.72 17.95
N LEU A 136 0.26 28.60 17.00
CA LEU A 136 1.60 28.86 16.54
C LEU A 136 2.16 30.08 17.28
N ASP A 137 2.93 29.83 18.34
CA ASP A 137 3.55 30.88 19.17
C ASP A 137 5.03 30.53 19.44
N SER A 138 5.86 30.57 18.40
CA SER A 138 7.31 30.40 18.55
C SER A 138 7.99 31.76 18.77
N LYS A 139 9.07 31.76 19.57
CA LYS A 139 9.88 32.97 19.82
C LYS A 139 10.26 33.60 18.48
N ASN A 140 9.90 34.87 18.28
CA ASN A 140 10.14 35.70 17.09
C ASN A 140 9.26 35.42 15.87
N GLN A 141 8.22 34.58 15.96
CA GLN A 141 7.22 34.47 14.89
C GLN A 141 5.95 35.26 15.21
N ARG A 142 5.25 35.66 14.14
CA ARG A 142 3.91 36.24 14.26
C ARG A 142 2.96 35.23 14.91
N PRO A 143 2.13 35.65 15.88
CA PRO A 143 1.09 34.79 16.46
C PRO A 143 0.26 34.17 15.34
N GLY A 144 -0.04 32.88 15.46
CA GLY A 144 -0.82 32.17 14.45
C GLY A 144 -1.69 31.06 15.01
N LEU A 145 -2.56 30.55 14.13
CA LEU A 145 -3.33 29.34 14.32
C LEU A 145 -3.10 28.42 13.11
N SER A 146 -3.02 27.12 13.36
CA SER A 146 -3.00 26.10 12.31
C SER A 146 -4.10 25.08 12.49
N LEU A 147 -4.59 24.55 11.37
CA LEU A 147 -5.33 23.29 11.34
C LEU A 147 -4.47 22.21 10.71
N GLU A 148 -4.39 21.08 11.39
CA GLU A 148 -3.52 19.95 11.04
C GLU A 148 -4.34 18.67 11.06
N SER A 149 -4.18 17.84 10.02
CA SER A 149 -4.68 16.47 10.02
C SER A 149 -3.63 15.55 10.63
N GLY A 150 -4.06 14.50 11.33
CA GLY A 150 -3.16 13.62 12.06
C GLY A 150 -2.22 12.79 11.17
N ASP A 151 -2.46 12.72 9.87
CA ASP A 151 -1.65 12.00 8.88
C ASP A 151 -0.67 12.89 8.11
N GLU A 152 -0.69 14.21 8.33
CA GLU A 152 0.12 15.18 7.61
C GLU A 152 1.16 15.84 8.53
N ASP A 153 2.41 15.92 8.07
CA ASP A 153 3.50 16.62 8.79
C ASP A 153 3.35 18.14 8.76
N LYS A 154 2.44 18.66 7.92
CA LYS A 154 2.28 20.10 7.69
C LYS A 154 0.81 20.48 7.84
N PRO A 155 0.54 21.68 8.38
CA PRO A 155 -0.82 22.20 8.44
C PRO A 155 -1.37 22.46 7.04
N PHE A 156 -2.61 22.04 6.80
CA PHE A 156 -3.33 22.39 5.56
C PHE A 156 -3.80 23.85 5.59
N PHE A 157 -3.92 24.44 6.78
CA PHE A 157 -4.31 25.83 6.96
C PHE A 157 -3.48 26.51 8.04
N VAL A 158 -3.01 27.73 7.75
CA VAL A 158 -2.31 28.58 8.69
C VAL A 158 -2.82 30.00 8.55
N MET A 159 -3.28 30.59 9.66
CA MET A 159 -3.65 32.00 9.75
C MET A 159 -2.69 32.73 10.67
N ARG A 160 -2.09 33.82 10.19
CA ARG A 160 -1.13 34.64 10.95
C ARG A 160 -1.74 35.99 11.31
N PHE A 161 -1.38 36.48 12.49
CA PHE A 161 -1.92 37.70 13.07
C PHE A 161 -0.79 38.70 13.35
N SER A 162 -1.14 39.98 13.33
CA SER A 162 -0.19 41.02 13.73
C SER A 162 -0.07 41.06 15.25
N GLU A 163 -1.21 40.88 15.93
CA GLU A 163 -1.31 41.00 17.38
C GLU A 163 -1.82 39.71 18.03
N LYS A 164 -1.30 39.42 19.24
CA LYS A 164 -1.71 38.25 20.02
C LYS A 164 -3.21 38.25 20.33
N TRP A 165 -3.80 39.41 20.59
CA TRP A 165 -5.22 39.50 20.93
C TRP A 165 -6.14 39.15 19.74
N GLU A 166 -5.70 39.38 18.49
CA GLU A 166 -6.44 38.97 17.28
C GLU A 166 -6.48 37.45 17.17
N ARG A 167 -5.32 36.81 17.37
CA ARG A 167 -5.17 35.34 17.42
C ARG A 167 -6.08 34.71 18.47
N GLU A 168 -6.08 35.25 19.69
CA GLU A 168 -6.96 34.75 20.77
C GLU A 168 -8.44 34.88 20.40
N ARG A 169 -8.85 35.98 19.74
CA ARG A 169 -10.25 36.17 19.31
C ARG A 169 -10.68 35.17 18.24
N VAL A 170 -9.81 34.85 17.28
CA VAL A 170 -10.10 33.82 16.27
C VAL A 170 -10.09 32.42 16.88
N LEU A 171 -9.16 32.14 17.80
CA LEU A 171 -9.09 30.89 18.56
C LEU A 171 -10.40 30.64 19.33
N ASP A 172 -10.88 31.66 20.02
CA ASP A 172 -12.18 31.72 20.71
C ASP A 172 -13.37 31.73 19.75
N TRP A 173 -13.21 31.50 18.45
CA TRP A 173 -14.35 31.24 17.56
C TRP A 173 -14.18 29.86 16.94
N MET A 174 -12.96 29.57 16.47
CA MET A 174 -12.55 28.30 15.87
C MET A 174 -12.80 27.09 16.79
N ARG A 175 -12.63 27.24 18.12
CA ARG A 175 -12.88 26.15 19.08
C ARG A 175 -14.30 25.55 18.97
N TRP A 176 -15.30 26.33 18.57
CA TRP A 176 -16.68 25.86 18.46
C TRP A 176 -17.07 25.51 17.05
N GLN A 177 -16.17 25.74 16.11
CA GLN A 177 -16.29 25.23 14.74
C GLN A 177 -15.66 23.83 14.59
N ARG A 178 -15.22 23.18 15.69
CA ARG A 178 -14.61 21.85 15.64
C ARG A 178 -15.41 20.83 14.80
N PRO A 179 -16.75 20.74 14.90
CA PRO A 179 -17.54 19.83 14.04
C PRO A 179 -17.40 20.11 12.54
N ARG A 180 -17.00 21.33 12.16
CA ARG A 180 -16.88 21.81 10.78
C ARG A 180 -15.46 21.76 10.23
N PHE A 181 -14.47 21.26 10.99
CA PHE A 181 -13.10 21.22 10.52
C PHE A 181 -12.92 20.36 9.27
N ALA A 182 -13.71 19.29 9.11
CA ALA A 182 -13.74 18.51 7.88
C ALA A 182 -14.24 19.35 6.68
N GLU A 183 -15.28 20.16 6.86
CA GLU A 183 -15.75 21.10 5.82
C GLU A 183 -14.68 22.12 5.47
N PHE A 184 -13.94 22.62 6.47
CA PHE A 184 -12.86 23.58 6.26
C PHE A 184 -11.72 22.98 5.45
N ARG A 185 -11.36 21.71 5.70
CA ARG A 185 -10.36 21.01 4.89
C ARG A 185 -10.82 20.86 3.44
N THR A 186 -12.06 20.43 3.22
CA THR A 186 -12.64 20.35 1.87
C THR A 186 -12.62 21.71 1.16
N LEU A 187 -12.97 22.78 1.86
CA LEU A 187 -12.93 24.14 1.33
C LEU A 187 -11.50 24.55 0.94
N VAL A 188 -10.51 24.28 1.79
CA VAL A 188 -9.11 24.61 1.51
C VAL A 188 -8.58 23.81 0.32
N ALA A 189 -8.95 22.52 0.22
CA ALA A 189 -8.56 21.70 -0.91
C ALA A 189 -9.18 22.19 -2.23
N ALA A 190 -10.42 22.71 -2.19
CA ALA A 190 -11.14 23.18 -3.38
C ALA A 190 -10.79 24.62 -3.79
N GLU A 191 -10.70 25.54 -2.82
CA GLU A 191 -10.62 27.00 -3.05
C GLU A 191 -9.38 27.66 -2.43
N GLY A 192 -8.58 26.91 -1.67
CA GLY A 192 -7.37 27.38 -1.03
C GLY A 192 -7.57 28.04 0.34
N ALA A 193 -6.45 28.29 1.03
CA ALA A 193 -6.45 28.81 2.40
C ALA A 193 -7.13 30.18 2.54
N VAL A 194 -7.00 31.06 1.55
CA VAL A 194 -7.60 32.41 1.56
C VAL A 194 -9.13 32.36 1.59
N ALA A 195 -9.75 31.36 0.96
CA ALA A 195 -11.20 31.17 1.00
C ALA A 195 -11.65 30.84 2.44
N LEU A 196 -10.93 29.96 3.13
CA LEU A 196 -11.21 29.64 4.52
C LEU A 196 -11.00 30.86 5.44
N GLU A 197 -9.96 31.67 5.25
CA GLU A 197 -9.78 32.92 6.02
C GLU A 197 -11.01 33.83 5.90
N ARG A 198 -11.56 33.99 4.69
CA ARG A 198 -12.78 34.79 4.46
C ARG A 198 -13.98 34.21 5.18
N VAL A 199 -14.17 32.89 5.15
CA VAL A 199 -15.26 32.19 5.85
C VAL A 199 -15.14 32.37 7.36
N VAL A 200 -13.92 32.26 7.91
CA VAL A 200 -13.65 32.49 9.34
C VAL A 200 -14.04 33.92 9.73
N ILE A 201 -13.53 34.93 9.02
CA ILE A 201 -13.81 36.34 9.32
C ILE A 201 -15.30 36.68 9.16
N ALA A 202 -15.95 36.17 8.11
CA ALA A 202 -17.39 36.38 7.90
C ALA A 202 -18.22 35.72 9.01
N GLY A 203 -17.90 34.48 9.39
CA GLY A 203 -18.58 33.74 10.44
C GLY A 203 -18.44 34.41 11.81
N MET A 204 -17.27 34.95 12.12
CA MET A 204 -17.06 35.76 13.33
C MET A 204 -17.94 37.01 13.35
N ARG A 205 -17.96 37.79 12.25
CA ARG A 205 -18.79 39.00 12.14
C ARG A 205 -20.28 38.70 12.29
N GLN A 206 -20.75 37.62 11.68
CA GLN A 206 -22.14 37.18 11.80
C GLN A 206 -22.47 36.79 13.25
N THR A 207 -21.59 36.02 13.89
CA THR A 207 -21.76 35.61 15.30
C THR A 207 -21.84 36.84 16.20
N GLU A 208 -20.99 37.84 16.00
CA GLU A 208 -21.00 39.09 16.76
C GLU A 208 -22.29 39.89 16.55
N ALA A 209 -22.78 39.97 15.31
CA ALA A 209 -24.05 40.63 14.99
C ALA A 209 -25.22 39.93 15.70
N ASP A 210 -25.25 38.61 15.74
CA ASP A 210 -26.29 37.83 16.40
C ASP A 210 -26.23 37.97 17.93
N VAL A 211 -25.04 37.95 18.52
CA VAL A 211 -24.83 38.19 19.96
C VAL A 211 -25.27 39.59 20.35
N LYS A 212 -24.94 40.60 19.53
CA LYS A 212 -25.40 41.99 19.74
C LYS A 212 -26.92 42.09 19.65
N ARG A 213 -27.55 41.42 18.68
CA ARG A 213 -29.01 41.39 18.54
C ARG A 213 -29.70 40.78 19.76
N ARG A 214 -29.06 39.80 20.42
CA ARG A 214 -29.55 39.15 21.64
C ARG A 214 -29.32 39.96 22.93
N GLY A 215 -28.70 41.14 22.85
CA GLY A 215 -28.36 41.95 24.03
C GLY A 215 -27.25 41.35 24.89
N LEU A 216 -26.55 40.34 24.38
CA LEU A 216 -25.48 39.61 25.05
C LEU A 216 -24.11 40.16 24.64
N ALA A 217 -23.97 41.46 24.33
CA ALA A 217 -22.69 42.01 23.89
C ALA A 217 -21.97 42.69 25.06
N SER A 218 -20.72 42.31 25.34
CA SER A 218 -19.82 43.07 26.21
C SER A 218 -18.98 44.05 25.38
N GLY A 219 -18.87 45.32 25.78
CA GLY A 219 -18.01 46.30 25.11
C GLY A 219 -16.50 46.06 25.33
N GLY A 220 -15.66 46.53 24.39
CA GLY A 220 -14.19 46.53 24.51
C GLY A 220 -13.45 46.12 23.22
N ARG A 221 -12.10 46.09 23.28
CA ARG A 221 -11.23 45.69 22.14
C ARG A 221 -11.28 44.18 21.83
N ARG A 222 -11.81 43.35 22.73
CA ARG A 222 -12.00 41.90 22.55
C ARG A 222 -13.47 41.48 22.75
N PRO A 223 -14.42 41.90 21.90
CA PRO A 223 -15.77 41.36 21.96
C PRO A 223 -15.81 40.00 21.24
N LEU A 224 -15.62 38.94 22.04
CA LEU A 224 -16.30 37.64 22.01
C LEU A 224 -16.18 37.11 23.46
N ARG A 225 -17.15 37.45 24.32
CA ARG A 225 -17.19 37.06 25.76
C ARG A 225 -18.50 36.34 26.14
N PHE A 226 -19.13 35.66 25.20
CA PHE A 226 -20.27 34.79 25.49
C PHE A 226 -20.04 33.40 24.92
N TRP A 227 -19.40 32.57 25.72
CA TRP A 227 -19.69 31.14 25.81
C TRP A 227 -19.90 30.85 27.29
N ARG A 228 -21.16 30.68 27.70
CA ARG A 228 -21.46 30.09 29.00
C ARG A 228 -20.83 28.71 28.99
N GLY A 229 -19.91 28.46 29.91
CA GLY A 229 -19.78 27.11 30.44
C GLY A 229 -21.06 26.86 31.24
N GLU A 230 -22.00 26.17 30.62
CA GLU A 230 -22.83 25.20 31.33
C GLU A 230 -22.20 23.83 31.10
#